data_AF-A0A535FBQ5-F1
#
_entry.id   AF-A0A535FBQ5-F1
#
_cell.length_a   1.000
_cell.length_b   1.000
_cell.length_c   1.000
_cell.angle_alpha   90.00
_cell.angle_beta   90.00
_cell.angle_gamma   90.00
#
_symmetry.space_group_name_H-M   'P 1'
#
loop_
_entity.id
_entity.type
_entity.pdbx_description
1 polymer ?
#
loop_
_entity_poly.entity_id
_entity_poly.type
_entity_poly.pdbx_seq_one_letter_code
_entity_poly.pdbx_strand_id
1 'polypeptide(L)'
;MSLWSSVTKYFVPTLLENMVRDTATILGARYYLREHYASGMFQKIVRDIALVSLFDGSTQVNLSLIASQLGPIAQNKQVTSTQTNSSHVIHNEAADVSSRIKRACSLAEPLPAFDGEKLMLTNRGRDDLQLGLYLVVEQYNIQPGDGDHESFASDLKLLMHRFVQERRVLDQAVRDLVAEQGDISVSMEGFELARTHCILHAASACYFMWLHNRSTLDDRFASGNWLVLCLIRLLKMLSPRENLISPTPYVERAVPTMVQLLQEGRMFSIVPIQLASSQSQGYQNDMRT
;
A
#
# COMPACT_ATOMS: atom_id res chain seq x y z
N MET A 1 2.76 -6.26 18.53
CA MET A 1 2.59 -6.58 17.09
C MET A 1 3.62 -5.82 16.30
N SER A 2 4.10 -6.38 15.19
CA SER A 2 4.94 -5.64 14.24
C SER A 2 4.15 -4.43 13.70
N LEU A 3 4.81 -3.27 13.59
CA LEU A 3 4.23 -2.04 13.01
C LEU A 3 3.50 -2.34 11.69
N TRP A 4 4.15 -3.10 10.81
CA TRP A 4 3.61 -3.43 9.49
C TRP A 4 2.32 -4.26 9.59
N SER A 5 2.25 -5.20 10.54
CA SER A 5 1.02 -5.97 10.79
C SER A 5 -0.12 -5.06 11.24
N SER A 6 0.13 -4.11 12.14
CA SER A 6 -0.89 -3.15 12.58
C SER A 6 -1.32 -2.21 11.46
N VAL A 7 -0.38 -1.74 10.64
CA VAL A 7 -0.68 -0.95 9.43
C VAL A 7 -1.55 -1.74 8.46
N THR A 8 -1.16 -2.97 8.11
CA THR A 8 -1.95 -3.83 7.20
C THR A 8 -3.34 -4.12 7.77
N LYS A 9 -3.44 -4.45 9.06
CA LYS A 9 -4.70 -4.80 9.72
C LYS A 9 -5.67 -3.63 9.81
N TYR A 10 -5.17 -2.41 9.92
CA TYR A 10 -5.99 -1.21 9.83
C TYR A 10 -6.32 -0.85 8.37
N PHE A 11 -5.29 -0.71 7.54
CA PHE A 11 -5.40 -0.04 6.25
C PHE A 11 -6.14 -0.88 5.20
N VAL A 12 -5.83 -2.17 5.09
CA VAL A 12 -6.38 -3.03 4.03
C VAL A 12 -7.89 -3.25 4.21
N PRO A 13 -8.41 -3.66 5.39
CA PRO A 13 -9.84 -3.82 5.58
C PRO A 13 -10.60 -2.51 5.36
N THR A 14 -10.12 -1.40 5.92
CA THR A 14 -10.74 -0.07 5.76
C THR A 14 -10.81 0.35 4.28
N LEU A 15 -9.73 0.11 3.52
CA LEU A 15 -9.71 0.42 2.09
C LEU A 15 -10.70 -0.43 1.30
N LEU A 16 -10.77 -1.73 1.60
CA LEU A 16 -11.68 -2.63 0.89
C LEU A 16 -13.15 -2.36 1.24
N GLU A 17 -13.47 -2.04 2.50
CA GLU A 17 -14.82 -1.63 2.91
C GLU A 17 -15.29 -0.40 2.13
N ASN A 18 -14.43 0.61 1.98
CA ASN A 18 -14.72 1.78 1.16
C ASN A 18 -14.89 1.42 -0.32
N MET A 19 -14.02 0.56 -0.87
CA MET A 19 -14.13 0.10 -2.26
C MET A 19 -15.46 -0.64 -2.52
N VAL A 20 -15.89 -1.50 -1.60
CA VAL A 20 -17.17 -2.21 -1.69
C VAL A 20 -18.33 -1.22 -1.63
N ARG A 21 -18.26 -0.20 -0.77
CA ARG A 21 -19.26 0.88 -0.70
C ARG A 21 -19.36 1.67 -2.01
N ASP A 22 -18.22 2.06 -2.58
CA ASP A 22 -18.18 2.78 -3.86
C ASP A 22 -18.76 1.92 -5.00
N THR A 23 -18.43 0.62 -4.99
CA THR A 23 -18.96 -0.34 -5.97
C THR A 23 -20.48 -0.52 -5.82
N ALA A 24 -21.01 -0.51 -4.58
CA ALA A 24 -22.45 -0.58 -4.34
C ALA A 24 -23.18 0.62 -4.97
N THR A 25 -22.60 1.82 -4.92
CA THR A 25 -23.14 3.02 -5.58
C THR A 25 -23.20 2.84 -7.10
N ILE A 26 -22.16 2.25 -7.70
CA ILE A 26 -22.10 1.97 -9.15
C ILE A 26 -23.14 0.92 -9.56
N LEU A 27 -23.36 -0.10 -8.73
CA LEU A 27 -24.35 -1.16 -9.00
C LEU A 27 -25.80 -0.66 -8.88
N GLY A 28 -26.05 0.43 -8.17
CA GLY A 28 -27.39 1.01 -7.99
C GLY A 28 -28.38 -0.01 -7.42
N ALA A 29 -29.58 -0.13 -8.00
CA ALA A 29 -30.60 -1.05 -7.50
C ALA A 29 -30.16 -2.54 -7.50
N ARG A 30 -29.21 -2.94 -8.36
CA ARG A 30 -28.73 -4.32 -8.43
C ARG A 30 -28.00 -4.75 -7.16
N TYR A 31 -27.49 -3.79 -6.40
CA TYR A 31 -26.92 -4.03 -5.08
C TYR A 31 -27.89 -4.77 -4.15
N TYR A 32 -29.19 -4.47 -4.19
CA TYR A 32 -30.18 -5.05 -3.27
C TYR A 32 -30.59 -6.48 -3.61
N LEU A 33 -30.18 -7.01 -4.77
CA LEU A 33 -30.54 -8.36 -5.19
C LEU A 33 -29.81 -9.40 -4.34
N ARG A 34 -30.60 -10.25 -3.67
CA ARG A 34 -30.11 -11.34 -2.83
C ARG A 34 -30.23 -12.71 -3.51
N GLU A 35 -31.04 -12.80 -4.55
CA GLU A 35 -31.37 -14.03 -5.27
C GLU A 35 -31.25 -13.80 -6.79
N HIS A 36 -31.10 -14.90 -7.55
CA HIS A 36 -31.00 -14.99 -9.01
C HIS A 36 -29.76 -14.33 -9.66
N TYR A 37 -29.50 -13.04 -9.44
CA TYR A 37 -28.34 -12.36 -10.03
C TYR A 37 -27.06 -12.68 -9.25
N ALA A 38 -26.11 -13.34 -9.92
CA ALA A 38 -24.83 -13.76 -9.34
C ALA A 38 -24.98 -14.44 -7.96
N SER A 39 -26.12 -15.09 -7.71
CA SER A 39 -26.46 -15.78 -6.47
C SER A 39 -26.26 -14.94 -5.19
N GLY A 40 -26.48 -13.62 -5.25
CA GLY A 40 -26.33 -12.73 -4.09
C GLY A 40 -24.88 -12.56 -3.60
N MET A 41 -23.88 -12.92 -4.42
CA MET A 41 -22.46 -12.91 -4.06
C MET A 41 -21.97 -11.54 -3.56
N PHE A 42 -22.47 -10.44 -4.11
CA PHE A 42 -22.10 -9.10 -3.64
C PHE A 42 -22.55 -8.85 -2.20
N GLN A 43 -23.77 -9.27 -1.82
CA GLN A 43 -24.28 -9.14 -0.46
C GLN A 43 -23.49 -10.02 0.52
N LYS A 44 -23.02 -11.18 0.07
CA LYS A 44 -22.10 -12.00 0.84
C LYS A 44 -20.79 -11.25 1.11
N ILE A 45 -20.17 -10.65 0.08
CA ILE A 45 -18.95 -9.86 0.23
C ILE A 45 -19.15 -8.71 1.23
N VAL A 46 -20.26 -7.96 1.12
CA VAL A 46 -20.58 -6.83 2.02
C VAL A 46 -20.69 -7.28 3.48
N ARG A 47 -21.31 -8.44 3.73
CA ARG A 47 -21.42 -9.00 5.07
C ARG A 47 -20.06 -9.45 5.60
N ASP A 48 -19.34 -10.24 4.81
CA ASP A 48 -18.09 -10.88 5.23
C ASP A 48 -17.00 -9.83 5.49
N ILE A 49 -16.93 -8.79 4.67
CA ILE A 49 -15.90 -7.76 4.79
C ILE A 49 -16.05 -6.90 6.04
N ALA A 50 -17.28 -6.62 6.46
CA ALA A 50 -17.58 -5.82 7.66
C ALA A 50 -17.12 -6.50 8.95
N LEU A 51 -16.90 -7.82 8.92
CA LEU A 51 -16.36 -8.58 10.05
C LEU A 51 -14.84 -8.48 10.16
N VAL A 52 -14.14 -8.27 9.04
CA VAL A 52 -12.67 -8.32 8.99
C VAL A 52 -12.03 -7.20 9.82
N SER A 53 -12.66 -6.03 9.95
CA SER A 53 -12.16 -4.93 10.77
C SER A 53 -12.39 -5.11 12.28
N LEU A 54 -13.25 -6.06 12.70
CA LEU A 54 -13.61 -6.30 14.10
C LEU A 54 -12.70 -7.33 14.80
N PHE A 55 -12.27 -8.38 14.09
CA PHE A 55 -11.43 -9.45 14.65
C PHE A 55 -9.94 -9.09 14.64
N ASP A 56 -9.14 -9.75 15.48
CA ASP A 56 -7.67 -9.56 15.59
C ASP A 56 -7.21 -8.12 15.83
N GLY A 57 -7.94 -7.42 16.69
CA GLY A 57 -7.69 -6.03 17.05
C GLY A 57 -8.53 -5.06 16.22
N SER A 58 -9.29 -4.21 16.90
CA SER A 58 -10.11 -3.21 16.25
C SER A 58 -9.25 -2.16 15.54
N THR A 59 -9.88 -1.39 14.66
CA THR A 59 -9.30 -0.19 14.04
C THR A 59 -8.61 0.72 15.08
N GLN A 60 -9.27 0.98 16.21
CA GLN A 60 -8.73 1.85 17.25
C GLN A 60 -7.50 1.26 17.94
N VAL A 61 -7.50 -0.05 18.22
CA VAL A 61 -6.35 -0.73 18.81
C VAL A 61 -5.14 -0.66 17.88
N ASN A 62 -5.33 -0.93 16.58
CA ASN A 62 -4.24 -0.85 15.62
C ASN A 62 -3.72 0.59 15.45
N LEU A 63 -4.59 1.59 15.40
CA LEU A 63 -4.17 3.00 15.34
C LEU A 63 -3.40 3.43 16.59
N SER A 64 -3.80 2.99 17.78
CA SER A 64 -3.07 3.24 19.03
C SER A 64 -1.67 2.60 19.00
N LEU A 65 -1.57 1.35 18.54
CA LEU A 65 -0.28 0.66 18.39
C LEU A 65 0.64 1.37 17.38
N ILE A 66 0.09 1.90 16.29
CA ILE A 66 0.86 2.67 15.30
C ILE A 66 1.30 4.00 15.92
N ALA A 67 0.38 4.75 16.52
CA ALA A 67 0.64 6.06 17.14
C ALA A 67 1.75 5.98 18.20
N SER A 68 1.74 4.93 19.04
CA SER A 68 2.80 4.68 20.05
C SER A 68 4.22 4.54 19.46
N GLN A 69 4.33 4.17 18.17
CA GLN A 69 5.60 3.96 17.49
C GLN A 69 6.05 5.17 16.67
N LEU A 70 5.15 6.13 16.38
CA LEU A 70 5.47 7.28 15.52
C LEU A 70 6.55 8.18 16.13
N GLY A 71 6.48 8.47 17.44
CA GLY A 71 7.47 9.30 18.13
C GLY A 71 8.90 8.76 17.99
N PRO A 72 9.16 7.52 18.42
CA PRO A 72 10.48 6.88 18.23
C PRO A 72 10.95 6.86 16.77
N ILE A 73 10.06 6.61 15.80
CA ILE A 73 10.41 6.64 14.37
C ILE A 73 10.83 8.04 13.92
N ALA A 74 10.09 9.08 14.33
CA ALA A 74 10.40 10.46 13.96
C ALA A 74 11.70 10.98 14.59
N GLN A 75 12.06 10.49 15.79
CA GLN A 75 13.29 10.85 16.50
C GLN A 75 14.53 10.15 15.94
N ASN A 76 14.44 8.85 15.63
CA ASN A 76 15.56 8.06 15.11
C ASN A 76 16.11 8.63 13.78
N LYS A 77 15.21 9.20 12.96
CA LYS A 77 15.57 9.89 11.72
C LYS A 77 16.34 11.20 11.93
N GLN A 78 16.03 11.95 12.98
CA GLN A 78 16.75 13.18 13.29
C GLN A 78 18.20 12.89 13.65
N VAL A 79 18.45 11.89 14.50
CA VAL A 79 19.81 11.46 14.87
C VAL A 79 20.64 11.12 13.62
N THR A 80 20.01 10.43 12.68
CA THR A 80 20.59 10.07 11.38
C THR A 80 20.82 11.28 10.46
N SER A 81 20.10 12.40 10.64
CA SER A 81 20.27 13.60 9.82
C SER A 81 21.23 14.62 10.43
N THR A 82 21.35 14.68 11.76
CA THR A 82 22.22 15.66 12.47
C THR A 82 23.61 15.16 12.81
N GLN A 83 23.84 13.84 12.95
CA GLN A 83 25.16 13.31 13.33
C GLN A 83 26.07 12.95 12.14
N THR A 84 25.53 12.80 10.93
CA THR A 84 26.30 12.32 9.77
C THR A 84 26.48 13.38 8.70
N ASN A 85 27.24 14.44 9.01
CA ASN A 85 27.79 15.34 7.97
C ASN A 85 28.96 14.71 7.19
N SER A 86 29.23 13.41 7.38
CA SER A 86 30.23 12.66 6.61
C SER A 86 29.53 11.81 5.55
N SER A 87 29.67 12.19 4.28
CA SER A 87 29.02 11.57 3.11
C SER A 87 29.20 10.05 3.02
N HIS A 88 30.29 9.51 3.56
CA HIS A 88 30.55 8.06 3.61
C HIS A 88 29.59 7.28 4.52
N VAL A 89 29.18 7.85 5.66
CA VAL A 89 28.31 7.15 6.62
C VAL A 89 26.88 7.05 6.09
N ILE A 90 26.37 8.13 5.49
CA ILE A 90 25.05 8.16 4.83
C ILE A 90 24.99 7.13 3.70
N HIS A 91 26.07 7.01 2.91
CA HIS A 91 26.10 6.06 1.80
C HIS A 91 26.02 4.60 2.27
N ASN A 92 26.74 4.25 3.34
CA ASN A 92 26.71 2.90 3.90
C ASN A 92 25.34 2.57 4.50
N GLU A 93 24.71 3.50 5.22
CA GLU A 93 23.38 3.28 5.78
C GLU A 93 22.31 3.14 4.68
N ALA A 94 22.39 3.96 3.62
CA ALA A 94 21.49 3.83 2.48
C ALA A 94 21.63 2.47 1.78
N ALA A 95 22.86 1.98 1.62
CA ALA A 95 23.12 0.64 1.06
C ALA A 95 22.53 -0.47 1.95
N ASP A 96 22.70 -0.37 3.27
CA ASP A 96 22.16 -1.33 4.23
C ASP A 96 20.62 -1.34 4.26
N VAL A 97 20.00 -0.15 4.26
CA VAL A 97 18.54 0.01 4.18
C VAL A 97 18.03 -0.56 2.86
N SER A 98 18.67 -0.21 1.73
CA SER A 98 18.31 -0.72 0.41
C SER A 98 18.38 -2.26 0.35
N SER A 99 19.41 -2.87 0.94
CA SER A 99 19.54 -4.32 1.05
C SER A 99 18.41 -4.96 1.87
N ARG A 100 18.00 -4.35 2.99
CA ARG A 100 16.88 -4.85 3.81
C ARG A 100 15.54 -4.74 3.08
N ILE A 101 15.28 -3.61 2.42
CA ILE A 101 14.06 -3.41 1.63
C ILE A 101 14.00 -4.40 0.47
N LYS A 102 15.11 -4.59 -0.27
CA LYS A 102 15.19 -5.56 -1.37
C LYS A 102 14.81 -6.96 -0.88
N ARG A 103 15.40 -7.41 0.23
CA ARG A 103 15.07 -8.72 0.83
C ARG A 103 13.62 -8.84 1.28
N ALA A 104 13.02 -7.76 1.77
CA ALA A 104 11.62 -7.77 2.23
C ALA A 104 10.61 -7.71 1.08
N CYS A 105 10.97 -7.09 -0.05
CA CYS A 105 10.06 -6.83 -1.16
C CYS A 105 10.29 -7.72 -2.38
N SER A 106 11.42 -8.40 -2.52
CA SER A 106 11.69 -9.28 -3.67
C SER A 106 10.85 -10.56 -3.62
N LEU A 107 10.26 -10.93 -4.76
CA LEU A 107 9.52 -12.17 -4.97
C LEU A 107 10.43 -13.31 -5.49
N ALA A 108 11.61 -12.97 -6.02
CA ALA A 108 12.53 -13.93 -6.64
C ALA A 108 13.65 -14.37 -5.70
N GLU A 109 14.06 -13.52 -4.75
CA GLU A 109 15.15 -13.85 -3.85
C GLU A 109 14.70 -14.86 -2.77
N PRO A 110 15.51 -15.90 -2.49
CA PRO A 110 15.21 -16.82 -1.40
C PRO A 110 15.29 -16.07 -0.06
N LEU A 111 14.36 -16.40 0.85
CA LEU A 111 14.39 -15.86 2.21
C LEU A 111 15.66 -16.36 2.95
N PRO A 112 16.26 -15.52 3.80
CA PRO A 112 17.36 -15.97 4.65
C PRO A 112 16.86 -17.06 5.61
N ALA A 113 17.79 -17.91 6.07
CA ALA A 113 17.48 -18.90 7.09
C ALA A 113 16.86 -18.21 8.32
N PHE A 114 15.75 -18.78 8.81
CA PHE A 114 15.07 -18.26 9.99
C PHE A 114 15.98 -18.34 11.22
N ASP A 115 16.08 -17.23 11.92
CA ASP A 115 16.88 -17.08 13.13
C ASP A 115 16.00 -16.53 14.25
N GLY A 116 15.58 -17.43 15.15
CA GLY A 116 14.67 -17.10 16.25
C GLY A 116 15.28 -16.13 17.27
N GLU A 117 16.60 -16.06 17.39
CA GLU A 117 17.28 -15.15 18.33
C GLU A 117 17.19 -13.69 17.89
N LYS A 118 16.89 -13.44 16.60
CA LYS A 118 16.68 -12.11 16.04
C LYS A 118 15.24 -11.60 16.16
N LEU A 119 14.31 -12.42 16.69
CA LEU A 119 12.93 -11.99 16.88
C LEU A 119 12.84 -10.90 17.94
N MET A 120 12.19 -9.79 17.59
CA MET A 120 11.94 -8.68 18.48
C MET A 120 10.45 -8.36 18.54
N LEU A 121 9.96 -8.00 19.73
CA LEU A 121 8.57 -7.59 19.94
C LEU A 121 8.30 -6.16 19.45
N THR A 122 9.34 -5.33 19.37
CA THR A 122 9.25 -3.93 18.94
C THR A 122 10.26 -3.66 17.83
N ASN A 123 9.93 -2.74 16.93
CA ASN A 123 10.82 -2.31 15.86
C ASN A 123 11.91 -1.32 16.34
N ARG A 124 11.91 -0.96 17.64
CA ARG A 124 12.80 0.06 18.24
C ARG A 124 12.86 1.38 17.43
N GLY A 125 11.71 1.81 16.90
CA GLY A 125 11.61 3.02 16.10
C GLY A 125 12.21 2.87 14.69
N ARG A 126 12.43 1.66 14.19
CA ARG A 126 12.87 1.41 12.82
C ARG A 126 11.69 1.12 11.90
N ASP A 127 11.69 1.76 10.76
CA ASP A 127 10.77 1.45 9.68
C ASP A 127 11.51 1.58 8.34
N ASP A 128 12.05 0.46 7.86
CA ASP A 128 12.94 0.44 6.70
C ASP A 128 12.24 0.96 5.44
N LEU A 129 10.94 0.70 5.24
CA LEU A 129 10.20 1.23 4.09
C LEU A 129 10.14 2.76 4.11
N GLN A 130 9.96 3.34 5.30
CA GLN A 130 9.87 4.79 5.46
C GLN A 130 11.23 5.48 5.48
N LEU A 131 12.28 4.79 5.93
CA LEU A 131 13.66 5.25 5.75
C LEU A 131 14.07 5.18 4.28
N GLY A 132 13.68 4.12 3.58
CA GLY A 132 13.89 3.95 2.15
C GLY A 132 13.28 5.07 1.33
N LEU A 133 12.12 5.59 1.72
CA LEU A 133 11.49 6.72 1.04
C LEU A 133 12.43 7.94 0.96
N TYR A 134 13.25 8.19 1.98
CA TYR A 134 14.24 9.27 1.98
C TYR A 134 15.53 8.91 1.24
N LEU A 135 16.07 7.73 1.52
CA LEU A 135 17.43 7.36 1.14
C LEU A 135 17.49 6.75 -0.25
N VAL A 136 16.43 6.08 -0.69
CA VAL A 136 16.43 5.21 -1.87
C VAL A 136 15.75 5.89 -3.06
N VAL A 137 14.68 6.67 -2.84
CA VAL A 137 13.96 7.35 -3.93
C VAL A 137 14.86 8.29 -4.74
N GLU A 138 15.74 9.04 -4.06
CA GLU A 138 16.67 9.97 -4.72
C GLU A 138 17.85 9.26 -5.41
N GLN A 139 18.16 8.02 -5.00
CA GLN A 139 19.30 7.26 -5.51
C GLN A 139 18.96 6.46 -6.77
N TYR A 140 17.70 6.03 -6.92
CA TYR A 140 17.29 5.22 -8.06
C TYR A 140 16.84 6.09 -9.23
N ASN A 141 17.66 6.11 -10.28
CA ASN A 141 17.30 6.77 -11.53
C ASN A 141 16.38 5.85 -12.35
N ILE A 142 15.07 6.09 -12.28
CA ILE A 142 14.08 5.45 -13.16
C ILE A 142 14.40 5.92 -14.58
N GLN A 143 14.77 4.98 -15.45
CA GLN A 143 15.23 5.28 -16.79
C GLN A 143 14.05 5.46 -17.75
N PRO A 144 14.19 6.29 -18.80
CA PRO A 144 13.28 6.25 -19.94
C PRO A 144 13.23 4.82 -20.50
N GLY A 145 12.07 4.16 -20.42
CA GLY A 145 11.88 2.75 -20.80
C GLY A 145 11.60 1.78 -19.66
N ASP A 146 11.70 2.19 -18.39
CA ASP A 146 11.21 1.39 -17.25
C ASP A 146 9.66 1.23 -17.24
N GLY A 147 8.94 1.97 -18.09
CA GLY A 147 7.49 1.85 -18.29
C GLY A 147 7.06 2.20 -19.71
N ASP A 148 5.84 1.80 -20.07
CA ASP A 148 5.32 1.87 -21.44
C ASP A 148 4.80 3.26 -21.86
N HIS A 149 4.94 4.25 -20.99
CA HIS A 149 4.48 5.62 -21.21
C HIS A 149 5.65 6.60 -21.15
N GLU A 150 5.70 7.53 -22.11
CA GLU A 150 6.80 8.50 -22.24
C GLU A 150 7.04 9.32 -20.96
N SER A 151 5.96 9.74 -20.28
CA SER A 151 6.06 10.48 -19.01
C SER A 151 6.15 9.59 -17.77
N PHE A 152 6.19 8.26 -17.89
CA PHE A 152 6.14 7.36 -16.72
C PHE A 152 7.24 7.69 -15.69
N ALA A 153 8.48 7.83 -16.14
CA ALA A 153 9.61 8.10 -15.25
C ALA A 153 9.48 9.46 -14.56
N SER A 154 9.10 10.50 -15.30
CA SER A 154 8.91 11.85 -14.74
C SER A 154 7.73 11.90 -13.76
N ASP A 155 6.65 11.20 -14.09
CA ASP A 155 5.43 11.17 -13.29
C ASP A 155 5.64 10.40 -11.99
N LEU A 156 6.27 9.23 -12.07
CA LEU A 156 6.62 8.45 -10.89
C LEU A 156 7.58 9.23 -9.98
N LYS A 157 8.59 9.89 -10.54
CA LYS A 157 9.51 10.75 -9.78
C LYS A 157 8.77 11.89 -9.07
N LEU A 158 7.85 12.56 -9.77
CA LEU A 158 7.06 13.66 -9.22
C LEU A 158 6.16 13.19 -8.06
N LEU A 159 5.48 12.05 -8.20
CA LEU A 159 4.68 11.44 -7.14
C LEU A 159 5.55 11.06 -5.93
N MET A 160 6.68 10.40 -6.14
CA MET A 160 7.54 9.95 -5.05
C MET A 160 8.15 11.12 -4.28
N HIS A 161 8.58 12.18 -4.97
CA HIS A 161 9.00 13.43 -4.32
C HIS A 161 7.88 14.03 -3.47
N ARG A 162 6.63 13.99 -3.94
CA ARG A 162 5.50 14.46 -3.15
C ARG A 162 5.28 13.61 -1.90
N PHE A 163 5.37 12.28 -1.99
CA PHE A 163 5.30 11.41 -0.80
C PHE A 163 6.43 11.67 0.20
N VAL A 164 7.65 11.97 -0.27
CA VAL A 164 8.76 12.39 0.61
C VAL A 164 8.41 13.68 1.36
N GLN A 165 7.79 14.66 0.68
CA GLN A 165 7.34 15.90 1.31
C GLN A 165 6.26 15.64 2.37
N GLU A 166 5.22 14.88 2.04
CA GLU A 166 4.17 14.49 3.00
C GLU A 166 4.75 13.76 4.21
N ARG A 167 5.77 12.92 4.00
CA ARG A 167 6.44 12.25 5.11
C ARG A 167 7.21 13.21 6.03
N ARG A 168 7.86 14.23 5.47
CA ARG A 168 8.51 15.30 6.27
C ARG A 168 7.50 16.07 7.10
N VAL A 169 6.33 16.39 6.53
CA VAL A 169 5.23 17.05 7.25
C VAL A 169 4.73 16.19 8.40
N LEU A 170 4.48 14.89 8.15
CA LEU A 170 4.10 13.95 9.20
C LEU A 170 5.15 13.88 10.31
N ASP A 171 6.42 13.73 9.97
CA ASP A 171 7.50 13.61 10.96
C ASP A 171 7.61 14.87 11.83
N GLN A 172 7.34 16.05 11.27
CA GLN A 172 7.28 17.30 12.04
C GLN A 172 6.06 17.34 12.97
N ALA A 173 4.86 17.06 12.44
CA ALA A 173 3.64 17.05 13.24
C ALA A 173 3.68 16.05 14.41
N VAL A 174 4.29 14.87 14.20
CA VAL A 174 4.53 13.89 15.26
C VAL A 174 5.44 14.45 16.35
N ARG A 175 6.54 15.11 15.98
CA ARG A 175 7.47 15.70 16.96
C ARG A 175 6.80 16.78 17.79
N ASP A 176 6.06 17.66 17.13
CA ASP A 176 5.36 18.76 17.81
C ASP A 176 4.31 18.22 18.78
N LEU A 177 3.51 17.24 18.34
CA LEU A 177 2.47 16.62 19.18
C LEU A 177 3.07 15.85 20.37
N VAL A 178 4.15 15.11 20.16
CA VAL A 178 4.85 14.40 21.25
C VAL A 178 5.50 15.37 22.23
N ALA A 179 6.04 16.50 21.76
CA ALA A 179 6.60 17.53 22.63
C ALA A 179 5.51 18.22 23.48
N GLU A 180 4.30 18.37 22.94
CA GLU A 180 3.17 18.97 23.63
C GLU A 180 2.47 18.01 24.61
N GLN A 181 2.19 16.77 24.19
CA GLN A 181 1.31 15.84 24.90
C GLN A 181 2.03 14.63 25.51
N GLY A 182 3.28 14.38 25.13
CA GLY A 182 4.01 13.17 25.49
C GLY A 182 3.49 11.95 24.74
N ASP A 183 2.66 11.13 25.37
CA ASP A 183 2.11 9.91 24.76
C ASP A 183 0.90 10.24 23.86
N ILE A 184 1.09 10.10 22.55
CA ILE A 184 0.07 10.35 21.53
C ILE A 184 -0.75 9.10 21.18
N SER A 185 -0.50 7.95 21.83
CA SER A 185 -1.13 6.67 21.48
C SER A 185 -2.61 6.56 21.81
N VAL A 186 -3.15 7.53 22.55
CA VAL A 186 -4.55 7.58 22.99
C VAL A 186 -5.29 8.85 22.53
N SER A 187 -4.61 9.75 21.80
CA SER A 187 -5.21 11.00 21.31
C SER A 187 -5.81 10.87 19.91
N MET A 188 -6.82 11.69 19.62
CA MET A 188 -7.45 11.72 18.30
C MET A 188 -6.46 12.21 17.23
N GLU A 189 -5.67 13.23 17.56
CA GLU A 189 -4.61 13.77 16.73
C GLU A 189 -3.56 12.71 16.43
N GLY A 190 -3.14 11.93 17.44
CA GLY A 190 -2.24 10.79 17.26
C GLY A 190 -2.80 9.72 16.32
N PHE A 191 -4.10 9.45 16.39
CA PHE A 191 -4.77 8.54 15.45
C PHE A 191 -4.78 9.08 14.02
N GLU A 192 -5.02 10.37 13.81
CA GLU A 192 -4.96 10.95 12.46
C GLU A 192 -3.53 10.89 11.88
N LEU A 193 -2.50 11.14 12.70
CA LEU A 193 -1.10 10.95 12.28
C LEU A 193 -0.80 9.48 11.94
N ALA A 194 -1.36 8.53 12.71
CA ALA A 194 -1.25 7.10 12.42
C ALA A 194 -1.95 6.71 11.11
N ARG A 195 -3.10 7.32 10.78
CA ARG A 195 -3.76 7.10 9.48
C ARG A 195 -2.91 7.60 8.32
N THR A 196 -2.37 8.81 8.45
CA THR A 196 -1.44 9.39 7.47
C THR A 196 -0.22 8.49 7.27
N HIS A 197 0.36 7.98 8.36
CA HIS A 197 1.46 7.03 8.29
C HIS A 197 1.10 5.76 7.50
N CYS A 198 -0.11 5.22 7.68
CA CYS A 198 -0.55 4.02 6.94
C CYS A 198 -0.61 4.27 5.42
N ILE A 199 -1.07 5.45 5.00
CA ILE A 199 -1.12 5.81 3.57
C ILE A 199 0.29 5.92 3.00
N LEU A 200 1.20 6.59 3.71
CA LEU A 200 2.62 6.70 3.31
C LEU A 200 3.33 5.34 3.27
N HIS A 201 3.00 4.47 4.22
CA HIS A 201 3.48 3.10 4.27
C HIS A 201 3.01 2.31 3.04
N ALA A 202 1.72 2.38 2.70
CA ALA A 202 1.19 1.74 1.50
C ALA A 202 1.86 2.24 0.22
N ALA A 203 2.07 3.56 0.09
CA ALA A 203 2.74 4.14 -1.08
C ALA A 203 4.19 3.61 -1.23
N SER A 204 4.92 3.55 -0.12
CA SER A 204 6.28 3.01 -0.09
C SER A 204 6.31 1.52 -0.44
N ALA A 205 5.38 0.73 0.12
CA ALA A 205 5.25 -0.69 -0.17
C ALA A 205 4.95 -0.94 -1.66
N CYS A 206 4.02 -0.18 -2.28
CA CYS A 206 3.76 -0.28 -3.72
C CYS A 206 5.00 0.05 -4.55
N TYR A 207 5.70 1.15 -4.21
CA TYR A 207 6.90 1.57 -4.93
C TYR A 207 8.02 0.52 -4.85
N PHE A 208 8.37 0.05 -3.65
CA PHE A 208 9.45 -0.92 -3.47
C PHE A 208 9.10 -2.31 -4.00
N MET A 209 7.81 -2.71 -3.94
CA MET A 209 7.33 -3.93 -4.59
C MET A 209 7.55 -3.86 -6.10
N TRP A 210 7.23 -2.75 -6.75
CA TRP A 210 7.52 -2.62 -8.18
C TRP A 210 9.03 -2.54 -8.44
N LEU A 211 9.76 -1.68 -7.72
CA LEU A 211 11.19 -1.43 -7.94
C LEU A 211 12.01 -2.72 -7.92
N HIS A 212 11.75 -3.60 -6.95
CA HIS A 212 12.52 -4.83 -6.75
C HIS A 212 11.99 -6.04 -7.52
N ASN A 213 10.87 -5.91 -8.25
CA ASN A 213 10.29 -7.01 -9.00
C ASN A 213 10.02 -6.71 -10.47
N ARG A 214 10.20 -5.47 -10.95
CA ARG A 214 9.86 -5.09 -12.34
C ARG A 214 10.50 -5.95 -13.43
N SER A 215 11.66 -6.57 -13.17
CA SER A 215 12.31 -7.50 -14.11
C SER A 215 11.80 -8.95 -14.02
N THR A 216 11.06 -9.29 -12.97
CA THR A 216 10.49 -10.63 -12.73
C THR A 216 8.98 -10.67 -12.99
N LEU A 217 8.32 -9.52 -12.86
CA LEU A 217 6.90 -9.40 -13.17
C LEU A 217 6.65 -9.59 -14.66
N ASP A 218 5.46 -10.10 -14.97
CA ASP A 218 4.91 -10.09 -16.32
C ASP A 218 4.80 -8.65 -16.85
N ASP A 219 4.98 -8.46 -18.16
CA ASP A 219 4.99 -7.16 -18.85
C ASP A 219 3.85 -6.24 -18.41
N ARG A 220 2.65 -6.80 -18.16
CA ARG A 220 1.46 -6.06 -17.70
C ARG A 220 1.71 -5.29 -16.40
N PHE A 221 2.46 -5.88 -15.47
CA PHE A 221 2.78 -5.29 -14.16
C PHE A 221 4.18 -4.68 -14.11
N ALA A 222 5.11 -5.17 -14.92
CA ALA A 222 6.46 -4.62 -15.08
C ALA A 222 6.43 -3.16 -15.53
N SER A 223 5.49 -2.80 -16.42
CA SER A 223 5.31 -1.44 -16.95
C SER A 223 4.98 -0.35 -15.91
N GLY A 224 4.57 -0.73 -14.69
CA GLY A 224 4.32 0.22 -13.59
C GLY A 224 3.07 1.10 -13.74
N ASN A 225 2.25 0.93 -14.78
CA ASN A 225 1.03 1.74 -14.97
C ASN A 225 0.08 1.65 -13.75
N TRP A 226 -0.08 0.46 -13.18
CA TRP A 226 -0.87 0.23 -11.97
C TRP A 226 -0.29 0.98 -10.76
N LEU A 227 1.04 1.07 -10.65
CA LEU A 227 1.72 1.74 -9.55
C LEU A 227 1.37 3.21 -9.54
N VAL A 228 1.44 3.88 -10.70
CA VAL A 228 1.08 5.30 -10.81
C VAL A 228 -0.38 5.53 -10.40
N LEU A 229 -1.32 4.68 -10.84
CA LEU A 229 -2.72 4.78 -10.43
C LEU A 229 -2.90 4.58 -8.91
N CYS A 230 -2.20 3.61 -8.32
CA CYS A 230 -2.19 3.40 -6.86
C CYS A 230 -1.65 4.64 -6.13
N LEU A 231 -0.53 5.19 -6.57
CA LEU A 231 0.09 6.37 -5.97
C LEU A 231 -0.79 7.62 -6.09
N ILE A 232 -1.44 7.85 -7.25
CA ILE A 232 -2.42 8.93 -7.41
C ILE A 232 -3.59 8.75 -6.44
N ARG A 233 -4.13 7.53 -6.30
CA ARG A 233 -5.22 7.24 -5.36
C ARG A 233 -4.80 7.52 -3.92
N LEU A 234 -3.61 7.05 -3.52
CA LEU A 234 -3.08 7.24 -2.16
C LEU A 234 -2.80 8.73 -1.88
N LEU A 235 -2.28 9.47 -2.86
CA LEU A 235 -2.07 10.92 -2.71
C LEU A 235 -3.40 11.65 -2.53
N LYS A 236 -4.46 11.27 -3.26
CA LYS A 236 -5.81 11.83 -3.06
C LYS A 236 -6.40 11.53 -1.68
N MET A 237 -5.98 10.46 -1.02
CA MET A 237 -6.40 10.18 0.36
C MET A 237 -5.71 11.12 1.37
N LEU A 238 -4.51 11.61 1.07
CA LEU A 238 -3.80 12.61 1.87
C LEU A 238 -4.29 14.04 1.54
N SER A 239 -4.44 14.32 0.25
CA SER A 239 -4.71 15.65 -0.30
C SER A 239 -5.80 15.56 -1.39
N PRO A 240 -7.10 15.55 -1.04
CA PRO A 240 -8.19 15.30 -1.99
C PRO A 240 -8.28 16.27 -3.17
N ARG A 241 -7.74 17.49 -3.01
CA ARG A 241 -7.74 18.53 -4.06
C ARG A 241 -6.52 18.47 -4.96
N GLU A 242 -5.52 17.66 -4.62
CA GLU A 242 -4.27 17.57 -5.35
C GLU A 242 -4.45 16.72 -6.62
N ASN A 243 -4.11 17.32 -7.77
CA ASN A 243 -4.13 16.66 -9.08
C ASN A 243 -2.78 16.89 -9.75
N LEU A 244 -1.76 16.22 -9.22
CA LEU A 244 -0.38 16.35 -9.67
C LEU A 244 -0.19 15.77 -11.07
N ILE A 245 -0.89 14.68 -11.37
CA ILE A 245 -0.75 13.89 -12.60
C ILE A 245 -2.14 13.47 -13.08
N SER A 246 -2.36 13.54 -14.38
CA SER A 246 -3.60 13.03 -14.99
C SER A 246 -3.60 11.50 -14.95
N PRO A 247 -4.65 10.86 -14.40
CA PRO A 247 -4.71 9.40 -14.37
C PRO A 247 -5.04 8.80 -15.75
N THR A 248 -5.59 9.57 -16.69
CA THR A 248 -6.15 9.07 -17.96
C THR A 248 -5.19 8.18 -18.76
N PRO A 249 -3.93 8.58 -19.03
CA PRO A 249 -3.02 7.75 -19.84
C PRO A 249 -2.71 6.40 -19.20
N TYR A 250 -2.72 6.35 -17.87
CA TYR A 250 -2.47 5.13 -17.09
C TYR A 250 -3.73 4.26 -17.00
N VAL A 251 -4.91 4.86 -16.89
CA VAL A 251 -6.20 4.14 -16.94
C VAL A 251 -6.38 3.45 -18.29
N GLU A 252 -6.13 4.15 -19.39
CA GLU A 252 -6.26 3.60 -20.75
C GLU A 252 -5.38 2.37 -20.99
N ARG A 253 -4.23 2.28 -20.31
CA ARG A 253 -3.31 1.13 -20.35
C ARG A 253 -3.66 0.02 -19.37
N ALA A 254 -4.17 0.38 -18.18
CA ALA A 254 -4.51 -0.59 -17.14
C ALA A 254 -5.83 -1.34 -17.42
N VAL A 255 -6.82 -0.68 -18.03
CA VAL A 255 -8.14 -1.28 -18.29
C VAL A 255 -8.07 -2.52 -19.19
N PRO A 256 -7.36 -2.53 -20.34
CA PRO A 256 -7.20 -3.73 -21.16
C PRO A 256 -6.62 -4.92 -20.38
N THR A 257 -5.62 -4.66 -19.53
CA THR A 257 -5.02 -5.68 -18.64
C THR A 257 -6.07 -6.27 -17.68
N MET A 258 -6.89 -5.42 -17.05
CA MET A 258 -7.95 -5.88 -16.16
C MET A 258 -9.00 -6.70 -16.90
N VAL A 259 -9.41 -6.28 -18.10
CA VAL A 259 -10.36 -7.03 -18.94
C VAL A 259 -9.81 -8.40 -19.31
N GLN A 260 -8.52 -8.49 -19.68
CA GLN A 260 -7.88 -9.75 -19.99
C GLN A 260 -7.83 -10.68 -18.78
N LEU A 261 -7.41 -10.18 -17.61
CA LEU A 261 -7.39 -10.98 -16.37
C LEU A 261 -8.78 -11.52 -16.02
N LEU A 262 -9.83 -10.72 -16.23
CA LEU A 262 -11.21 -11.15 -16.02
C LEU A 262 -11.60 -12.29 -16.96
N GLN A 263 -11.27 -12.16 -18.26
CA GLN A 263 -11.56 -13.18 -19.27
C GLN A 263 -10.79 -14.49 -19.01
N GLU A 264 -9.56 -14.40 -18.51
CA GLU A 264 -8.73 -15.53 -18.10
C GLU A 264 -9.18 -16.15 -16.76
N GLY A 265 -10.15 -15.56 -16.07
CA GLY A 265 -10.57 -15.99 -14.74
C GLY A 265 -9.47 -15.86 -13.70
N ARG A 266 -8.64 -14.82 -13.78
CA ARG A 266 -7.53 -14.55 -12.86
C ARG A 266 -7.82 -13.32 -11.99
N MET A 267 -7.26 -13.32 -10.78
CA MET A 267 -7.38 -12.18 -9.89
C MET A 267 -6.64 -10.94 -10.42
N PHE A 268 -7.17 -9.74 -10.13
CA PHE A 268 -6.49 -8.46 -10.35
C PHE A 268 -5.38 -8.27 -9.32
N SER A 269 -4.31 -9.06 -9.45
CA SER A 269 -3.20 -9.16 -8.50
C SER A 269 -1.88 -9.22 -9.26
N ILE A 270 -0.85 -8.61 -8.68
CA ILE A 270 0.55 -8.64 -9.17
C ILE A 270 1.03 -10.09 -9.33
N VAL A 271 0.50 -11.01 -8.52
CA VAL A 271 0.58 -12.45 -8.74
C VAL A 271 -0.80 -12.90 -9.25
N PRO A 272 -0.96 -13.14 -10.56
CA PRO A 272 -2.27 -13.40 -11.16
C PRO A 272 -2.71 -14.83 -10.87
N ILE A 273 -3.27 -15.03 -9.67
CA ILE A 273 -3.76 -16.32 -9.19
C ILE A 273 -5.01 -16.72 -9.98
N GLN A 274 -5.01 -17.95 -10.49
CA GLN A 274 -6.15 -18.54 -11.19
C GLN A 274 -7.31 -18.77 -10.22
N LEU A 275 -8.50 -18.26 -10.57
CA LEU A 275 -9.72 -18.56 -9.84
C LEU A 275 -10.25 -19.93 -10.23
N ALA A 276 -10.84 -20.63 -9.25
CA ALA A 276 -11.53 -21.88 -9.52
C ALA A 276 -12.65 -21.65 -10.54
N SER A 277 -12.73 -22.49 -11.57
CA SER A 277 -13.84 -22.46 -12.53
C SER A 277 -15.10 -22.99 -11.84
N SER A 278 -16.09 -22.13 -11.64
CA SER A 278 -17.43 -22.61 -11.31
C SER A 278 -18.00 -23.27 -12.56
N GLN A 279 -18.10 -24.60 -12.60
CA GLN A 279 -19.07 -25.22 -13.50
C GLN A 279 -20.45 -24.80 -13.00
N SER A 280 -20.99 -23.74 -13.57
CA SER A 280 -22.40 -23.42 -13.43
C SER A 280 -23.14 -24.59 -14.04
N GLN A 281 -23.61 -25.54 -13.22
CA GLN A 281 -24.64 -26.47 -13.66
C GLN A 281 -25.76 -25.60 -14.19
N GLY A 282 -25.91 -25.60 -15.52
CA GLY A 282 -26.95 -24.82 -16.17
C GLY A 282 -28.26 -25.20 -15.52
N TYR A 283 -28.99 -24.20 -15.03
CA TYR A 283 -30.42 -24.34 -14.84
C TYR A 283 -31.00 -24.65 -16.22
N GLN A 284 -31.10 -25.94 -16.54
CA GLN A 284 -31.99 -26.42 -17.58
C GLN A 284 -33.39 -26.04 -17.12
N ASN A 285 -33.95 -25.00 -17.74
CA ASN A 285 -35.38 -24.74 -17.73
C ASN A 285 -36.04 -25.94 -18.41
N ASP A 286 -36.32 -26.99 -17.64
CA ASP A 286 -37.41 -27.91 -17.93
C ASP A 286 -38.72 -27.17 -17.63
N MET A 287 -39.14 -26.32 -18.57
CA MET A 287 -40.55 -26.05 -18.78
C MET A 287 -40.96 -26.77 -20.05
N ARG A 288 -41.23 -28.08 -19.89
CA ARG A 288 -42.08 -28.83 -20.82
C ARG A 288 -43.52 -28.36 -20.63
N THR A 289 -44.09 -27.92 -21.76
CA THR A 289 -45.52 -27.91 -22.16
C THR A 289 -46.56 -27.32 -21.20
#